data_AF-A0AAE9Z176-F1
#
_entry.id   AF-A0AAE9Z176-F1
#
_cell.length_a   1.000
_cell.length_b   1.000
_cell.length_c   1.000
_cell.angle_alpha   90.00
_cell.angle_beta   90.00
_cell.angle_gamma   90.00
#
_symmetry.space_group_name_H-M   'P 1'
#
loop_
_entity.id
_entity.type
_entity.pdbx_description
1 polymer ?
#
loop_
_entity_poly.entity_id
_entity_poly.type
_entity_poly.pdbx_seq_one_letter_code
_entity_poly.pdbx_strand_id
1 'polypeptide(L)'
;MELFKYPGVGRSGHFCKGHYLFCNFGYQYLACKPIDKPDDPLLGLPVMSCYACEHFARRFLTTLHQWKNPLDIICRLMRYMLCDEYSLSRFNEAQAIDYLVERLLNRDLLIFEMDEPKITYSGYGEYEPGSSKNNRLILEEVSLREEVSSGESSRKVAATPANNDSASSSVRPGNYRVSTEFVNKEPTSLEEVRQRLEQARERLITTGEYKPKYSQEELEALVVQGILSARFLVTLQEKEAGDNPVGFKRGSGRTTTWTTTFDQMENGDTDPRLLNDLNGMSWDEEAEWEIIILDREKYFEQGSGLTFIPTYENTAALGGNEFSDEFSKEVLQMVMSPEYSRKYADAISDYKAKGGQLYNPQQIKKYAATRFIQVDERNAFKARHTYTVELGTNEHFSGDGLTKTTGESGYLAKGQHGALEIIIFEKSPKTMDELEADGAILRIPAKPIT
;
A
#
# COMPACT_ATOMS: atom_id res chain seq x y z
N MET A 1 8.81 22.26 19.84
CA MET A 1 9.88 21.83 18.92
C MET A 1 10.60 23.06 18.39
N GLU A 2 11.83 23.31 18.83
CA GLU A 2 12.67 24.41 18.33
C GLU A 2 13.30 24.02 16.99
N LEU A 3 12.63 24.35 15.88
CA LEU A 3 13.08 24.12 14.50
C LEU A 3 13.56 25.44 13.86
N PHE A 4 14.48 26.17 14.50
CA PHE A 4 15.04 27.38 13.89
C PHE A 4 16.53 27.57 14.21
N LYS A 5 17.38 26.77 13.57
CA LYS A 5 18.84 27.04 13.45
C LYS A 5 19.30 27.09 11.99
N TYR A 6 18.51 27.75 11.13
CA TYR A 6 18.96 28.18 9.81
C TYR A 6 19.15 29.71 9.81
N PRO A 7 20.26 30.26 9.27
CA PRO A 7 20.48 31.70 9.27
C PRO A 7 19.33 32.43 8.57
N GLY A 8 18.63 33.32 9.29
CA GLY A 8 17.55 34.14 8.74
C GLY A 8 16.12 33.58 8.86
N VAL A 9 15.95 32.31 9.25
CA VAL A 9 14.61 31.73 9.45
C VAL A 9 14.10 32.08 10.85
N GLY A 10 12.89 32.64 10.95
CA GLY A 10 12.26 33.02 12.22
C GLY A 10 12.67 34.40 12.77
N ARG A 11 13.45 35.19 12.03
CA ARG A 11 13.82 36.57 12.41
C ARG A 11 12.81 37.58 11.83
N SER A 12 12.44 38.59 12.62
CA SER A 12 11.69 39.77 12.18
C SER A 12 12.65 40.97 12.05
N GLY A 13 12.57 41.72 10.96
CA GLY A 13 13.42 42.91 10.73
C GLY A 13 13.40 43.40 9.27
N HIS A 14 13.87 44.63 9.05
CA HIS A 14 13.88 45.31 7.74
C HIS A 14 14.68 44.57 6.64
N PHE A 15 15.57 43.65 7.04
CA PHE A 15 16.38 42.81 6.16
C PHE A 15 15.80 41.41 5.94
N CYS A 16 14.68 41.05 6.58
CA CYS A 16 13.99 39.78 6.43
C CYS A 16 12.86 39.91 5.39
N LYS A 17 13.22 40.32 4.16
CA LYS A 17 12.31 40.43 3.02
C LYS A 17 12.20 39.08 2.30
N GLY A 18 10.98 38.65 1.95
CA GLY A 18 10.77 37.44 1.15
C GLY A 18 9.40 36.78 1.33
N HIS A 19 9.22 35.64 0.66
CA HIS A 19 8.01 34.82 0.72
C HIS A 19 8.21 33.64 1.67
N TYR A 20 7.25 33.38 2.56
CA TYR A 20 7.15 32.08 3.21
C TYR A 20 6.30 31.17 2.34
N LEU A 21 6.86 30.03 1.91
CA LEU A 21 6.09 28.98 1.26
C LEU A 21 5.79 27.92 2.30
N PHE A 22 4.52 27.84 2.71
CA PHE A 22 4.02 26.68 3.43
C PHE A 22 3.68 25.66 2.37
N CYS A 23 4.34 24.50 2.35
CA CYS A 23 4.11 23.49 1.32
C CYS A 23 3.60 22.20 1.96
N ASN A 24 2.59 21.61 1.34
CA ASN A 24 2.10 20.30 1.70
C ASN A 24 2.73 19.25 0.80
N PHE A 25 3.47 18.34 1.41
CA PHE A 25 4.16 17.25 0.74
C PHE A 25 3.31 15.98 0.77
N GLY A 26 2.75 15.59 -0.37
CA GLY A 26 1.94 14.37 -0.46
C GLY A 26 1.12 14.21 -1.74
N TYR A 27 1.33 15.06 -2.74
CA TYR A 27 0.75 14.91 -4.07
C TYR A 27 1.88 14.70 -5.09
N GLN A 28 1.54 14.28 -6.30
CA GLN A 28 2.46 14.32 -7.45
C GLN A 28 2.87 15.76 -7.83
N TYR A 29 2.22 16.74 -7.21
CA TYR A 29 2.56 18.15 -7.26
C TYR A 29 2.85 18.68 -5.86
N LEU A 30 3.79 19.61 -5.71
CA LEU A 30 3.96 20.34 -4.47
C LEU A 30 2.96 21.49 -4.42
N ALA A 31 2.04 21.46 -3.46
CA ALA A 31 1.08 22.53 -3.24
C ALA A 31 1.61 23.48 -2.15
N CYS A 32 1.83 24.74 -2.49
CA CYS A 32 2.34 25.74 -1.55
C CYS A 32 1.41 26.95 -1.40
N LYS A 33 1.30 27.46 -0.18
CA LYS A 33 0.70 28.75 0.15
C LYS A 33 1.80 29.77 0.37
N PRO A 34 1.93 30.79 -0.48
CA PRO A 34 2.82 31.90 -0.20
C PRO A 34 2.21 32.82 0.86
N ILE A 35 3.05 33.29 1.80
CA ILE A 35 2.74 34.39 2.71
C ILE A 35 3.85 35.42 2.57
N ASP A 36 3.47 36.62 2.11
CA ASP A 36 4.38 37.76 2.00
C ASP A 36 4.66 38.34 3.38
N LYS A 37 5.94 38.67 3.64
CA LYS A 37 6.30 39.47 4.81
C LYS A 37 7.12 40.71 4.44
N PRO A 38 6.73 41.89 4.97
CA PRO A 38 5.37 42.37 5.22
C PRO A 38 4.98 43.42 4.16
N ASP A 39 3.85 43.22 3.46
CA ASP A 39 3.21 44.14 2.49
C ASP A 39 4.15 45.20 1.90
N ASP A 40 5.19 44.75 1.18
CA ASP A 40 6.10 45.63 0.46
C ASP A 40 5.63 45.65 -0.99
N PRO A 41 4.93 46.71 -1.46
CA PRO A 41 4.48 46.83 -2.85
C PRO A 41 5.64 46.87 -3.86
N LEU A 42 6.90 46.87 -3.40
CA LEU A 42 8.11 46.78 -4.22
C LEU A 42 8.70 45.35 -4.29
N LEU A 43 8.18 44.38 -3.52
CA LEU A 43 8.53 42.97 -3.72
C LEU A 43 7.92 42.52 -5.05
N GLY A 44 8.78 42.17 -6.00
CA GLY A 44 8.36 41.63 -7.29
C GLY A 44 7.46 40.42 -7.09
N LEU A 45 6.43 40.34 -7.91
CA LEU A 45 5.52 39.20 -7.98
C LEU A 45 6.31 37.86 -7.99
N PRO A 46 5.84 36.81 -7.29
CA PRO A 46 6.54 35.53 -7.23
C PRO A 46 6.84 34.99 -8.64
N VAL A 47 7.98 34.30 -8.76
CA VAL A 47 8.62 33.88 -10.01
C VAL A 47 7.61 33.32 -11.03
N MET A 48 7.68 33.86 -12.26
CA MET A 48 6.75 33.70 -13.38
C MET A 48 6.48 32.25 -13.86
N SER A 49 7.19 31.25 -13.34
CA SER A 49 7.07 29.85 -13.73
C SER A 49 5.83 29.14 -13.15
N CYS A 50 5.05 29.81 -12.29
CA CYS A 50 3.91 29.21 -11.58
C CYS A 50 2.56 29.89 -11.92
N TYR A 51 2.45 30.57 -13.05
CA TYR A 51 1.18 31.18 -13.50
C TYR A 51 0.28 30.14 -14.18
N ALA A 52 -0.88 29.87 -13.61
CA ALA A 52 -1.96 29.16 -14.29
C ALA A 52 -2.98 30.20 -14.80
N CYS A 53 -3.22 30.27 -16.11
CA CYS A 53 -4.38 31.01 -16.60
C CYS A 53 -5.67 30.27 -16.21
N GLU A 54 -6.82 30.94 -16.17
CA GLU A 54 -8.09 30.37 -15.69
C GLU A 54 -8.42 29.05 -16.39
N HIS A 55 -8.19 29.00 -17.71
CA HIS A 55 -8.39 27.81 -18.50
C HIS A 55 -7.46 26.66 -18.08
N PHE A 56 -6.18 26.94 -17.80
CA PHE A 56 -5.21 25.93 -17.35
C PHE A 56 -5.51 25.46 -15.93
N ALA A 57 -5.84 26.38 -15.00
CA ALA A 57 -6.22 26.04 -13.63
C ALA A 57 -7.48 25.16 -13.59
N ARG A 58 -8.52 25.52 -14.35
CA ARG A 58 -9.74 24.72 -14.43
C ARG A 58 -9.45 23.37 -15.08
N ARG A 59 -8.67 23.31 -16.16
CA ARG A 59 -8.28 22.04 -16.80
C ARG A 59 -7.43 21.15 -15.90
N PHE A 60 -6.55 21.71 -15.08
CA PHE A 60 -5.78 20.98 -14.07
C PHE A 60 -6.73 20.28 -13.09
N LEU A 61 -7.74 21.00 -12.60
CA LEU A 61 -8.70 20.46 -11.61
C LEU A 61 -9.76 19.53 -12.22
N THR A 62 -10.07 19.65 -13.51
CA THR A 62 -11.21 18.93 -14.14
C THR A 62 -10.82 17.90 -15.20
N THR A 63 -9.63 17.97 -15.79
CA THR A 63 -9.24 17.18 -16.98
C THR A 63 -7.86 16.54 -16.92
N LEU A 64 -7.21 16.50 -15.75
CA LEU A 64 -6.00 15.69 -15.59
C LEU A 64 -6.36 14.20 -15.64
N HIS A 65 -5.54 13.43 -16.35
CA HIS A 65 -5.67 11.97 -16.46
C HIS A 65 -5.57 11.36 -15.04
N GLN A 66 -6.40 10.35 -14.72
CA GLN A 66 -6.53 9.77 -13.37
C GLN A 66 -5.19 9.35 -12.74
N TRP A 67 -4.21 8.97 -13.57
CA TRP A 67 -2.86 8.63 -13.13
C TRP A 67 -2.06 9.80 -12.53
N LYS A 68 -2.35 11.03 -12.97
CA LYS A 68 -1.72 12.28 -12.49
C LYS A 68 -2.50 12.91 -11.35
N ASN A 69 -3.74 12.47 -11.18
CA ASN A 69 -4.67 13.09 -10.26
C ASN A 69 -5.71 12.07 -9.76
N PRO A 70 -5.56 11.52 -8.54
CA PRO A 70 -6.63 10.75 -7.94
C PRO A 70 -7.85 11.65 -7.70
N LEU A 71 -9.07 11.10 -7.81
CA LEU A 71 -10.35 11.80 -7.66
C LEU A 71 -10.51 12.61 -6.34
N ASP A 72 -9.57 12.52 -5.41
CA ASP A 72 -9.57 13.15 -4.09
C ASP A 72 -8.73 14.45 -4.02
N ILE A 73 -8.12 14.93 -5.11
CA ILE A 73 -7.26 16.12 -5.05
C ILE A 73 -8.02 17.39 -4.67
N ILE A 74 -9.26 17.56 -5.14
CA ILE A 74 -10.07 18.75 -4.87
C ILE A 74 -10.33 18.81 -3.37
N CYS A 75 -10.72 17.68 -2.78
CA CYS A 75 -10.94 17.54 -1.34
C CYS A 75 -9.68 17.90 -0.54
N ARG A 76 -8.54 17.34 -0.91
CA ARG A 76 -7.28 17.58 -0.19
C ARG A 76 -6.76 19.01 -0.35
N LEU A 77 -6.86 19.60 -1.54
CA LEU A 77 -6.50 21.00 -1.78
C LEU A 77 -7.43 21.97 -1.05
N MET A 78 -8.73 21.66 -0.96
CA MET A 78 -9.68 22.45 -0.18
C MET A 78 -9.39 22.39 1.32
N ARG A 79 -9.17 21.18 1.88
CA ARG A 79 -8.73 21.02 3.28
C ARG A 79 -7.45 21.77 3.55
N TYR A 80 -6.51 21.67 2.60
CA TYR A 80 -5.26 22.40 2.68
C TYR A 80 -5.49 23.90 2.69
N MET A 81 -6.31 24.45 1.77
CA MET A 81 -6.58 25.88 1.65
C MET A 81 -7.33 26.46 2.84
N LEU A 82 -8.34 25.76 3.33
CA LEU A 82 -9.20 26.21 4.43
C LEU A 82 -8.64 25.88 5.82
N CYS A 83 -7.62 25.02 5.90
CA CYS A 83 -7.08 24.50 7.17
C CYS A 83 -8.17 23.87 8.05
N ASP A 84 -9.15 23.20 7.42
CA ASP A 84 -10.31 22.59 8.08
C ASP A 84 -10.67 21.27 7.37
N GLU A 85 -10.90 20.22 8.16
CA GLU A 85 -11.26 18.88 7.67
C GLU A 85 -12.74 18.76 7.26
N TYR A 86 -13.62 19.62 7.82
CA TYR A 86 -15.07 19.51 7.72
C TYR A 86 -15.72 20.49 6.72
N SER A 87 -14.98 21.49 6.26
CA SER A 87 -15.50 22.53 5.35
C SER A 87 -16.03 22.01 4.01
N LEU A 88 -15.63 20.80 3.58
CA LEU A 88 -16.09 20.20 2.33
C LEU A 88 -17.59 19.90 2.30
N SER A 89 -18.25 19.73 3.44
CA SER A 89 -19.71 19.52 3.48
C SER A 89 -20.51 20.76 3.04
N ARG A 90 -19.84 21.92 2.95
CA ARG A 90 -20.45 23.22 2.61
C ARG A 90 -20.30 23.59 1.13
N PHE A 91 -19.51 22.84 0.36
CA PHE A 91 -19.25 23.10 -1.05
C PHE A 91 -19.65 21.88 -1.89
N ASN A 92 -20.37 22.10 -2.98
CA ASN A 92 -20.43 21.10 -4.04
C ASN A 92 -19.13 21.13 -4.88
N GLU A 93 -18.91 20.08 -5.67
CA GLU A 93 -17.67 19.91 -6.46
C GLU A 93 -17.37 21.13 -7.36
N ALA A 94 -18.39 21.67 -8.04
CA ALA A 94 -18.23 22.84 -8.90
C ALA A 94 -17.79 24.08 -8.12
N GLN A 95 -18.39 24.33 -6.94
CA GLN A 95 -18.02 25.44 -6.06
C GLN A 95 -16.61 25.28 -5.49
N ALA A 96 -16.19 24.06 -5.15
CA ALA A 96 -14.84 23.78 -4.70
C ALA A 96 -13.80 24.02 -5.81
N ILE A 97 -14.11 23.59 -7.05
CA ILE A 97 -13.27 23.85 -8.21
C ILE A 97 -13.15 25.35 -8.46
N ASP A 98 -14.27 26.08 -8.47
CA ASP A 98 -14.27 27.53 -8.71
C ASP A 98 -13.44 28.27 -7.65
N TYR A 99 -13.58 27.89 -6.38
CA TYR A 99 -12.78 28.43 -5.29
C TYR A 99 -11.28 28.16 -5.48
N LEU A 100 -10.89 26.93 -5.83
CA LEU A 100 -9.48 26.60 -6.05
C LEU A 100 -8.90 27.28 -7.30
N VAL A 101 -9.68 27.41 -8.38
CA VAL A 101 -9.27 28.17 -9.58
C VAL A 101 -9.00 29.62 -9.20
N GLU A 102 -9.87 30.25 -8.41
CA GLU A 102 -9.68 31.62 -7.93
C GLU A 102 -8.39 31.75 -7.10
N ARG A 103 -8.09 30.79 -6.23
CA ARG A 103 -6.86 30.80 -5.42
C ARG A 103 -5.60 30.57 -6.25
N LEU A 104 -5.66 29.74 -7.29
CA LEU A 104 -4.57 29.57 -8.25
C LEU A 104 -4.33 30.86 -9.06
N LEU A 105 -5.39 31.55 -9.47
CA LEU A 105 -5.33 32.82 -10.19
C LEU A 105 -4.76 33.96 -9.34
N ASN A 106 -5.23 34.05 -8.08
CA ASN A 106 -4.82 35.08 -7.13
C ASN A 106 -3.47 34.77 -6.47
N ARG A 107 -2.86 33.62 -6.78
CA ARG A 107 -1.55 33.16 -6.27
C ARG A 107 -1.55 32.82 -4.79
N ASP A 108 -2.72 32.65 -4.19
CA ASP A 108 -2.87 32.14 -2.82
C ASP A 108 -2.55 30.64 -2.73
N LEU A 109 -2.58 29.94 -3.87
CA LEU A 109 -2.19 28.55 -4.03
C LEU A 109 -1.24 28.43 -5.23
N LEU A 110 -0.07 27.84 -5.00
CA LEU A 110 0.93 27.54 -6.02
C LEU A 110 1.06 26.03 -6.15
N ILE A 111 1.16 25.54 -7.38
CA ILE A 111 1.32 24.12 -7.69
C ILE A 111 2.61 23.96 -8.49
N PHE A 112 3.54 23.17 -7.97
CA PHE A 112 4.77 22.81 -8.66
C PHE A 112 4.70 21.35 -9.07
N GLU A 113 4.91 21.05 -10.35
CA GLU A 113 5.07 19.66 -10.79
C GLU A 113 6.39 19.13 -10.22
N MET A 114 6.32 17.96 -9.57
CA MET A 114 7.49 17.33 -8.94
C MET A 114 8.18 16.32 -9.85
N ASP A 115 7.54 15.95 -10.97
CA ASP A 115 8.09 15.05 -11.96
C ASP A 115 8.85 15.80 -13.07
N GLU A 116 10.06 15.37 -13.37
CA GLU A 116 10.68 15.69 -14.66
C GLU A 116 9.97 14.93 -15.79
N PRO A 117 9.81 15.52 -16.98
CA PRO A 117 9.26 14.81 -18.13
C PRO A 117 10.18 13.63 -18.48
N LYS A 118 9.79 12.42 -18.07
CA LYS A 118 10.41 11.19 -18.56
C LYS A 118 10.12 11.10 -20.05
N ILE A 119 11.09 11.48 -20.86
CA ILE A 119 11.14 11.13 -22.27
C ILE A 119 11.14 9.60 -22.33
N THR A 120 10.02 8.99 -22.69
CA THR A 120 9.98 7.58 -23.06
C THR A 120 10.69 7.45 -24.42
N TYR A 121 11.99 7.20 -24.42
CA TYR A 121 12.74 6.95 -25.66
C TYR A 121 13.07 5.47 -25.79
N SER A 122 12.49 4.86 -26.82
CA SER A 122 13.01 3.67 -27.47
C SER A 122 14.37 3.96 -28.10
N GLY A 123 15.41 3.19 -27.77
CA GLY A 123 16.62 3.03 -28.59
C GLY A 123 17.95 3.53 -28.00
N TYR A 124 18.87 2.57 -27.80
CA TYR A 124 20.35 2.61 -27.81
C TYR A 124 21.13 3.91 -27.53
N GLY A 125 22.07 3.83 -26.57
CA GLY A 125 23.23 4.73 -26.44
C GLY A 125 23.90 4.69 -25.06
N GLU A 126 25.24 4.60 -25.03
CA GLU A 126 26.10 4.29 -23.87
C GLU A 126 26.39 5.45 -22.87
N TYR A 127 26.84 5.02 -21.67
CA TYR A 127 27.66 5.67 -20.63
C TYR A 127 27.05 6.61 -19.54
N GLU A 128 27.48 6.26 -18.31
CA GLU A 128 27.22 6.65 -16.90
C GLU A 128 27.60 8.11 -16.46
N PRO A 129 27.58 8.46 -15.15
CA PRO A 129 26.60 8.23 -14.06
C PRO A 129 26.29 9.54 -13.27
N GLY A 130 25.25 9.57 -12.42
CA GLY A 130 25.17 10.63 -11.40
C GLY A 130 23.89 10.75 -10.59
N SER A 131 24.00 10.34 -9.33
CA SER A 131 23.40 10.98 -8.14
C SER A 131 21.91 10.78 -7.81
N SER A 132 21.72 9.96 -6.78
CA SER A 132 20.88 10.16 -5.59
C SER A 132 19.39 10.45 -5.80
N LYS A 133 18.58 9.39 -5.82
CA LYS A 133 17.12 9.46 -5.69
C LYS A 133 16.72 9.23 -4.23
N ASN A 134 15.93 10.16 -3.70
CA ASN A 134 15.29 10.07 -2.39
C ASN A 134 14.07 9.15 -2.48
N ASN A 135 14.07 8.06 -1.72
CA ASN A 135 12.98 7.09 -1.57
C ASN A 135 11.94 7.62 -0.57
N ARG A 136 10.66 7.70 -0.95
CA ARG A 136 9.56 8.03 -0.02
C ARG A 136 8.66 6.80 0.13
N LEU A 137 8.74 6.17 1.30
CA LEU A 137 7.82 5.14 1.73
C LEU A 137 6.38 5.68 1.85
N ILE A 138 5.39 4.85 1.54
CA ILE A 138 4.03 4.99 2.05
C ILE A 138 3.90 4.03 3.24
N LEU A 139 4.14 4.54 4.45
CA LEU A 139 3.86 3.86 5.71
C LEU A 139 2.61 4.51 6.31
N GLU A 140 1.57 3.73 6.62
CA GLU A 140 0.45 4.20 7.44
C GLU A 140 0.73 3.89 8.91
N GLU A 141 1.08 4.91 9.69
CA GLU A 141 1.04 4.86 11.17
C GLU A 141 -0.27 5.53 11.64
N VAL A 142 -1.03 4.83 12.50
CA VAL A 142 -2.30 5.34 13.05
C VAL A 142 -2.01 6.00 14.42
N SER A 143 -2.34 7.28 14.56
CA SER A 143 -2.23 8.02 15.83
C SER A 143 -3.61 8.49 16.31
N LEU A 144 -3.97 8.14 17.55
CA LEU A 144 -5.28 8.38 18.18
C LEU A 144 -5.40 9.78 18.83
N ARG A 145 -6.58 10.42 18.69
CA ARG A 145 -7.22 11.30 19.71
C ARG A 145 -8.76 11.30 19.59
N GLU A 146 -9.41 11.03 20.73
CA GLU A 146 -10.85 11.17 21.07
C GLU A 146 -11.28 12.68 21.09
N GLU A 147 -12.54 13.15 21.07
CA GLU A 147 -13.84 12.62 21.55
C GLU A 147 -15.04 13.45 20.97
N VAL A 148 -16.13 12.75 20.61
CA VAL A 148 -17.60 13.00 20.78
C VAL A 148 -18.26 14.40 20.58
N SER A 149 -19.29 14.47 19.69
CA SER A 149 -20.66 14.90 20.06
C SER A 149 -21.68 14.76 18.90
N SER A 150 -22.83 14.18 19.28
CA SER A 150 -24.07 13.85 18.58
C SER A 150 -24.85 14.99 17.91
N GLY A 151 -25.68 14.63 16.92
CA GLY A 151 -26.86 15.41 16.52
C GLY A 151 -27.61 14.88 15.29
N GLU A 152 -28.74 14.20 15.52
CA GLU A 152 -29.74 13.77 14.53
C GLU A 152 -30.33 14.94 13.70
N SER A 153 -30.71 14.69 12.45
CA SER A 153 -32.11 14.80 12.00
C SER A 153 -32.27 14.67 10.47
N SER A 154 -33.34 13.95 10.13
CA SER A 154 -33.87 13.57 8.83
C SER A 154 -34.15 14.72 7.85
N ARG A 155 -34.08 14.44 6.53
CA ARG A 155 -35.26 14.23 5.65
C ARG A 155 -34.87 14.06 4.16
N LYS A 156 -35.53 13.06 3.56
CA LYS A 156 -35.74 12.79 2.13
C LYS A 156 -36.26 14.03 1.38
N VAL A 157 -35.88 14.20 0.11
CA VAL A 157 -36.82 14.31 -1.04
C VAL A 157 -36.08 13.91 -2.34
N ALA A 158 -36.69 13.01 -3.09
CA ALA A 158 -36.35 12.60 -4.45
C ALA A 158 -36.98 13.53 -5.49
N ALA A 159 -36.30 13.73 -6.63
CA ALA A 159 -36.95 14.00 -7.93
C ALA A 159 -35.93 13.95 -9.08
N THR A 160 -35.92 12.85 -9.84
CA THR A 160 -35.75 12.83 -11.31
C THR A 160 -37.16 13.05 -11.92
N PRO A 161 -37.34 13.47 -13.20
CA PRO A 161 -36.82 12.73 -14.37
C PRO A 161 -36.56 13.52 -15.69
N ALA A 162 -36.08 12.75 -16.68
CA ALA A 162 -36.29 12.84 -18.14
C ALA A 162 -35.42 13.83 -18.95
N ASN A 163 -34.48 13.34 -19.77
CA ASN A 163 -34.58 12.73 -21.13
C ASN A 163 -34.66 13.76 -22.28
N ASN A 164 -33.64 13.78 -23.15
CA ASN A 164 -33.77 13.43 -24.57
C ASN A 164 -32.45 13.56 -25.35
N ASP A 165 -32.09 12.45 -26.01
CA ASP A 165 -31.60 12.28 -27.39
C ASP A 165 -30.59 13.26 -28.00
N SER A 166 -29.45 12.74 -28.46
CA SER A 166 -29.26 12.35 -29.86
C SER A 166 -27.81 11.94 -30.19
N ALA A 167 -27.70 10.99 -31.12
CA ALA A 167 -26.52 10.23 -31.47
C ALA A 167 -25.49 11.01 -32.31
N SER A 168 -24.20 10.68 -32.12
CA SER A 168 -23.13 10.88 -33.10
C SER A 168 -22.02 9.85 -32.84
N SER A 169 -21.93 8.86 -33.73
CA SER A 169 -20.96 7.77 -33.68
C SER A 169 -19.59 8.26 -34.18
N SER A 170 -18.61 8.29 -33.28
CA SER A 170 -17.19 8.30 -33.64
C SER A 170 -16.47 7.26 -32.77
N VAL A 171 -15.84 6.29 -33.45
CA VAL A 171 -15.09 5.19 -32.87
C VAL A 171 -13.88 5.75 -32.11
N ARG A 172 -13.85 5.56 -30.78
CA ARG A 172 -12.70 5.87 -29.92
C ARG A 172 -12.06 4.58 -29.39
N PRO A 173 -10.75 4.57 -29.09
CA PRO A 173 -10.06 3.43 -28.48
C PRO A 173 -10.65 3.18 -27.09
N GLY A 174 -10.81 1.90 -26.73
CA GLY A 174 -11.57 1.45 -25.56
C GLY A 174 -11.15 2.13 -24.25
N ASN A 175 -12.08 2.87 -23.66
CA ASN A 175 -12.08 3.16 -22.24
C ASN A 175 -12.34 1.82 -21.51
N TYR A 176 -11.32 1.21 -20.93
CA TYR A 176 -11.53 0.23 -19.87
C TYR A 176 -12.00 0.97 -18.61
N ARG A 177 -13.29 1.30 -18.57
CA ARG A 177 -13.99 1.47 -17.30
C ARG A 177 -14.20 0.06 -16.78
N VAL A 178 -13.50 -0.29 -15.70
CA VAL A 178 -13.89 -1.42 -14.85
C VAL A 178 -15.39 -1.26 -14.59
N SER A 179 -16.19 -2.18 -15.11
CA SER A 179 -17.62 -2.18 -14.90
C SER A 179 -17.83 -2.44 -13.42
N THR A 180 -18.24 -1.41 -12.67
CA THR A 180 -18.64 -1.48 -11.27
C THR A 180 -20.01 -2.11 -11.09
N GLU A 181 -20.32 -3.15 -11.88
CA GLU A 181 -21.46 -4.02 -11.62
C GLU A 181 -20.95 -5.13 -10.70
N PHE A 182 -21.44 -5.13 -9.45
CA PHE A 182 -20.99 -5.90 -8.28
C PHE A 182 -19.84 -5.31 -7.44
N VAL A 183 -19.94 -4.02 -7.09
CA VAL A 183 -19.33 -3.56 -5.83
C VAL A 183 -20.17 -4.13 -4.69
N ASN A 184 -19.88 -5.36 -4.25
CA ASN A 184 -20.29 -5.76 -2.90
C ASN A 184 -19.63 -4.77 -1.95
N LYS A 185 -20.46 -4.03 -1.22
CA LYS A 185 -20.00 -3.13 -0.16
C LYS A 185 -19.10 -3.93 0.78
N GLU A 186 -18.02 -3.32 1.25
CA GLU A 186 -17.16 -3.94 2.27
C GLU A 186 -18.01 -4.42 3.46
N PRO A 187 -17.75 -5.61 4.04
CA PRO A 187 -18.48 -6.05 5.22
C PRO A 187 -18.32 -5.05 6.36
N THR A 188 -19.32 -5.00 7.23
CA THR A 188 -19.39 -4.04 8.34
C THR A 188 -19.05 -4.66 9.69
N SER A 189 -18.88 -5.98 9.75
CA SER A 189 -18.57 -6.73 10.97
C SER A 189 -17.95 -8.10 10.67
N LEU A 190 -17.28 -8.69 11.66
CA LEU A 190 -16.76 -10.07 11.59
C LEU A 190 -17.89 -11.11 11.40
N GLU A 191 -19.09 -10.82 11.92
CA GLU A 191 -20.25 -11.70 11.72
C GLU A 191 -20.73 -11.67 10.26
N GLU A 192 -20.75 -10.50 9.63
CA GLU A 192 -21.05 -10.38 8.20
C GLU A 192 -19.99 -11.07 7.34
N VAL A 193 -18.70 -10.98 7.71
CA VAL A 193 -17.62 -11.73 7.06
C VAL A 193 -17.90 -13.24 7.08
N ARG A 194 -18.24 -13.79 8.25
CA ARG A 194 -18.58 -15.21 8.39
C ARG A 194 -19.72 -15.63 7.47
N GLN A 195 -20.81 -14.86 7.46
CA GLN A 195 -21.97 -15.15 6.63
C GLN A 195 -21.64 -15.13 5.13
N ARG A 196 -20.78 -14.21 4.69
CA ARG A 196 -20.32 -14.16 3.28
C ARG A 196 -19.47 -15.37 2.91
N LEU A 197 -18.59 -15.84 3.80
CA LEU A 197 -17.80 -17.06 3.58
C LEU A 197 -18.69 -18.31 3.52
N GLU A 198 -19.71 -18.40 4.37
CA GLU A 198 -20.69 -19.48 4.32
C GLU A 198 -21.47 -19.49 3.00
N GLN A 199 -21.92 -18.32 2.52
CA GLN A 199 -22.57 -18.18 1.22
C GLN A 199 -21.64 -18.54 0.05
N ALA A 200 -20.36 -18.14 0.13
CA ALA A 200 -19.36 -18.49 -0.86
C ALA A 200 -19.15 -20.01 -0.92
N ARG A 201 -19.14 -20.68 0.24
CA ARG A 201 -19.04 -22.14 0.33
C ARG A 201 -20.25 -22.83 -0.30
N GLU A 202 -21.46 -22.40 0.02
CA GLU A 202 -22.69 -22.94 -0.59
C GLU A 202 -22.68 -22.79 -2.12
N ARG A 203 -22.23 -21.64 -2.62
CA ARG A 203 -22.05 -21.40 -4.05
C ARG A 203 -21.05 -22.38 -4.66
N LEU A 204 -19.85 -22.52 -4.08
CA LEU A 204 -18.82 -23.42 -4.62
C LEU A 204 -19.27 -24.89 -4.61
N ILE A 205 -19.94 -25.34 -3.55
CA ILE A 205 -20.55 -26.68 -3.51
C ILE A 205 -21.56 -26.86 -4.66
N THR A 206 -22.36 -25.84 -4.93
CA THR A 206 -23.43 -25.90 -5.94
C THR A 206 -22.88 -25.83 -7.37
N THR A 207 -21.90 -24.97 -7.64
CA THR A 207 -21.39 -24.70 -8.99
C THR A 207 -20.17 -25.54 -9.36
N GLY A 208 -19.38 -25.96 -8.38
CA GLY A 208 -18.05 -26.55 -8.60
C GLY A 208 -17.02 -25.57 -9.17
N GLU A 209 -17.35 -24.27 -9.28
CA GLU A 209 -16.55 -23.27 -9.99
C GLU A 209 -16.14 -22.12 -9.07
N TYR A 210 -14.83 -21.97 -8.84
CA TYR A 210 -14.25 -20.73 -8.32
C TYR A 210 -14.18 -19.66 -9.42
N LYS A 211 -14.56 -18.43 -9.07
CA LYS A 211 -14.45 -17.26 -9.93
C LYS A 211 -13.69 -16.17 -9.18
N PRO A 212 -12.44 -15.86 -9.60
CA PRO A 212 -11.72 -14.71 -9.06
C PRO A 212 -12.56 -13.45 -9.18
N LYS A 213 -12.51 -12.60 -8.15
CA LYS A 213 -13.20 -11.31 -8.19
C LYS A 213 -12.53 -10.32 -9.15
N TYR A 214 -11.21 -10.43 -9.27
CA TYR A 214 -10.36 -9.54 -10.04
C TYR A 214 -9.68 -10.28 -11.18
N SER A 215 -9.51 -9.59 -12.31
CA SER A 215 -8.61 -10.03 -13.39
C SER A 215 -7.14 -9.85 -13.00
N GLN A 216 -6.22 -10.42 -13.78
CA GLN A 216 -4.78 -10.25 -13.56
C GLN A 216 -4.37 -8.77 -13.66
N GLU A 217 -4.90 -8.06 -14.64
CA GLU A 217 -4.64 -6.63 -14.86
C GLU A 217 -5.20 -5.77 -13.72
N GLU A 218 -6.33 -6.16 -13.14
CA GLU A 218 -6.90 -5.48 -11.98
C GLU A 218 -6.04 -5.70 -10.72
N LEU A 219 -5.54 -6.91 -10.50
CA LEU A 219 -4.59 -7.20 -9.41
C LEU A 219 -3.30 -6.37 -9.53
N GLU A 220 -2.73 -6.30 -10.74
CA GLU A 220 -1.56 -5.45 -11.01
C GLU A 220 -1.87 -3.97 -10.75
N ALA A 221 -3.06 -3.51 -11.14
CA ALA A 221 -3.48 -2.14 -10.87
C ALA A 221 -3.62 -1.85 -9.36
N LEU A 222 -4.08 -2.81 -8.55
CA LEU A 222 -4.16 -2.67 -7.08
C LEU A 222 -2.77 -2.50 -6.45
N VAL A 223 -1.76 -3.24 -6.91
CA VAL A 223 -0.36 -3.06 -6.47
C VAL A 223 0.11 -1.64 -6.78
N VAL A 224 -0.10 -1.18 -8.01
CA VAL A 224 0.34 0.15 -8.46
C VAL A 224 -0.35 1.28 -7.68
N GLN A 225 -1.62 1.09 -7.32
CA GLN A 225 -2.33 2.04 -6.46
C GLN A 225 -1.67 2.15 -5.09
N GLY A 226 -1.16 1.04 -4.55
CA GLY A 226 -0.41 1.02 -3.28
C GLY A 226 -1.27 1.35 -2.05
N ILE A 227 -2.59 1.49 -2.21
CA ILE A 227 -3.51 1.90 -1.14
C ILE A 227 -4.07 0.65 -0.45
N LEU A 228 -3.91 0.58 0.86
CA LEU A 228 -4.48 -0.46 1.71
C LEU A 228 -5.68 0.08 2.49
N SER A 229 -6.83 0.19 1.84
CA SER A 229 -8.06 0.70 2.48
C SER A 229 -8.96 -0.37 3.08
N ALA A 230 -8.70 -1.65 2.80
CA ALA A 230 -9.54 -2.74 3.30
C ALA A 230 -9.44 -2.84 4.82
N ARG A 231 -10.56 -2.78 5.53
CA ARG A 231 -10.71 -2.99 6.97
C ARG A 231 -10.43 -4.43 7.35
N PHE A 232 -10.93 -5.40 6.58
CA PHE A 232 -10.76 -6.82 6.90
C PHE A 232 -9.64 -7.46 6.09
N LEU A 233 -8.66 -8.01 6.80
CA LEU A 233 -7.59 -8.82 6.22
C LEU A 233 -7.80 -10.29 6.53
N VAL A 234 -7.21 -11.15 5.72
CA VAL A 234 -7.36 -12.60 5.82
C VAL A 234 -5.98 -13.24 5.76
N THR A 235 -5.75 -14.21 6.63
CA THR A 235 -4.66 -15.18 6.51
C THR A 235 -5.19 -16.59 6.71
N LEU A 236 -4.45 -17.56 6.18
CA LEU A 236 -4.70 -18.99 6.32
C LEU A 236 -3.46 -19.60 6.94
N GLN A 237 -3.63 -20.41 7.98
CA GLN A 237 -2.54 -21.09 8.65
C GLN A 237 -2.96 -22.47 9.13
N GLU A 238 -1.98 -23.32 9.40
CA GLU A 238 -2.21 -24.49 10.24
C GLU A 238 -2.68 -24.01 11.63
N LYS A 239 -3.60 -24.75 12.21
CA LYS A 239 -4.25 -24.37 13.46
C LYS A 239 -3.24 -24.38 14.60
N GLU A 240 -3.17 -23.26 15.30
CA GLU A 240 -2.30 -23.09 16.45
C GLU A 240 -3.07 -22.88 17.76
N ALA A 241 -2.37 -23.00 18.89
CA ALA A 241 -2.93 -22.66 20.19
C ALA A 241 -3.14 -21.15 20.31
N GLY A 242 -4.17 -20.73 21.06
CA GLY A 242 -4.55 -19.31 21.17
C GLY A 242 -3.54 -18.42 21.88
N ASP A 243 -2.62 -19.00 22.65
CA ASP A 243 -1.51 -18.31 23.31
C ASP A 243 -0.35 -17.94 22.35
N ASN A 244 -0.42 -18.37 21.09
CA ASN A 244 0.44 -17.91 20.02
C ASN A 244 -0.10 -16.62 19.37
N PRO A 245 0.77 -15.75 18.83
CA PRO A 245 0.34 -14.65 17.97
C PRO A 245 -0.16 -15.16 16.61
N VAL A 246 -0.88 -14.31 15.86
CA VAL A 246 -1.32 -14.63 14.49
C VAL A 246 -0.12 -14.81 13.55
N GLY A 247 0.87 -13.92 13.62
CA GLY A 247 2.04 -13.99 12.75
C GLY A 247 3.09 -14.95 13.27
N PHE A 248 3.93 -15.49 12.37
CA PHE A 248 5.02 -16.36 12.77
C PHE A 248 6.05 -15.57 13.60
N LYS A 249 6.34 -16.04 14.82
CA LYS A 249 7.27 -15.40 15.75
C LYS A 249 8.74 -15.69 15.38
N ARG A 250 9.49 -14.64 15.10
CA ARG A 250 10.91 -14.69 14.74
C ARG A 250 11.80 -14.77 15.98
N GLY A 251 13.06 -15.17 15.78
CA GLY A 251 14.06 -15.24 16.86
C GLY A 251 14.32 -13.88 17.52
N SER A 252 14.05 -12.77 16.82
CA SER A 252 14.08 -11.41 17.34
C SER A 252 12.91 -11.05 18.28
N GLY A 253 11.89 -11.90 18.37
CA GLY A 253 10.65 -11.64 19.09
C GLY A 253 9.56 -10.94 18.26
N ARG A 254 9.91 -10.45 17.07
CA ARG A 254 8.97 -9.85 16.11
C ARG A 254 8.08 -10.91 15.46
N THR A 255 6.94 -10.51 14.92
CA THR A 255 6.11 -11.36 14.07
C THR A 255 5.94 -10.78 12.68
N THR A 256 5.70 -11.69 11.73
CA THR A 256 5.29 -11.32 10.39
C THR A 256 4.14 -12.21 9.97
N THR A 257 3.06 -11.59 9.53
CA THR A 257 1.87 -12.25 9.01
C THR A 257 1.74 -11.90 7.54
N TRP A 258 1.68 -12.92 6.69
CA TRP A 258 1.33 -12.74 5.28
C TRP A 258 -0.19 -12.85 5.16
N THR A 259 -0.79 -11.83 4.57
CA THR A 259 -2.23 -11.65 4.51
C THR A 259 -2.64 -11.19 3.12
N THR A 260 -3.94 -11.19 2.86
CA THR A 260 -4.56 -10.46 1.76
C THR A 260 -5.85 -9.79 2.25
N THR A 261 -6.56 -9.07 1.40
CA THR A 261 -7.84 -8.46 1.75
C THR A 261 -8.96 -9.49 1.76
N PHE A 262 -9.93 -9.36 2.66
CA PHE A 262 -11.14 -10.16 2.62
C PHE A 262 -11.88 -10.06 1.29
N ASP A 263 -11.90 -8.86 0.69
CA ASP A 263 -12.55 -8.61 -0.60
C ASP A 263 -12.08 -9.55 -1.73
N GLN A 264 -10.78 -9.84 -1.78
CA GLN A 264 -10.20 -10.76 -2.78
C GLN A 264 -10.51 -12.23 -2.48
N MET A 265 -10.62 -12.58 -1.20
CA MET A 265 -10.79 -13.97 -0.76
C MET A 265 -12.24 -14.37 -0.50
N GLU A 266 -13.19 -13.43 -0.43
CA GLU A 266 -14.59 -13.74 -0.14
C GLU A 266 -15.20 -14.69 -1.18
N ASN A 267 -14.64 -14.76 -2.40
CA ASN A 267 -15.07 -15.71 -3.42
C ASN A 267 -14.48 -17.12 -3.26
N GLY A 268 -13.37 -17.27 -2.52
CA GLY A 268 -12.61 -18.51 -2.37
C GLY A 268 -13.03 -19.38 -1.19
N ASP A 269 -14.18 -19.08 -0.56
CA ASP A 269 -14.79 -19.80 0.55
C ASP A 269 -13.85 -20.11 1.75
N THR A 270 -14.04 -21.27 2.41
CA THR A 270 -13.21 -21.80 3.49
C THR A 270 -12.42 -23.06 3.08
N ASP A 271 -12.26 -23.37 1.79
CA ASP A 271 -11.48 -24.51 1.31
C ASP A 271 -9.96 -24.23 1.44
N PRO A 272 -9.25 -24.93 2.34
CA PRO A 272 -7.84 -24.69 2.58
C PRO A 272 -6.98 -25.01 1.36
N ARG A 273 -7.40 -25.91 0.45
CA ARG A 273 -6.63 -26.23 -0.76
C ARG A 273 -6.67 -25.07 -1.75
N LEU A 274 -7.85 -24.49 -1.97
CA LEU A 274 -8.00 -23.31 -2.83
C LEU A 274 -7.27 -22.10 -2.22
N LEU A 275 -7.48 -21.84 -0.93
CA LEU A 275 -6.89 -20.67 -0.27
C LEU A 275 -5.35 -20.78 -0.16
N ASN A 276 -4.79 -21.98 0.09
CA ASN A 276 -3.35 -22.19 0.02
C ASN A 276 -2.81 -21.88 -1.39
N ASP A 277 -3.46 -22.37 -2.44
CA ASP A 277 -3.04 -22.13 -3.81
C ASP A 277 -3.10 -20.64 -4.19
N LEU A 278 -4.18 -19.94 -3.80
CA LEU A 278 -4.31 -18.49 -3.98
C LEU A 278 -3.24 -17.70 -3.25
N ASN A 279 -2.76 -18.21 -2.11
CA ASN A 279 -1.69 -17.59 -1.34
C ASN A 279 -0.28 -18.07 -1.73
N GLY A 280 -0.16 -18.93 -2.75
CA GLY A 280 1.13 -19.51 -3.15
C GLY A 280 1.77 -20.42 -2.09
N MET A 281 0.95 -20.99 -1.20
CA MET A 281 1.36 -21.90 -0.14
C MET A 281 1.11 -23.35 -0.53
N SER A 282 1.92 -24.26 0.00
CA SER A 282 1.70 -25.70 -0.16
C SER A 282 0.59 -26.16 0.78
N TRP A 283 -0.27 -27.04 0.28
CA TRP A 283 -1.33 -27.66 1.08
C TRP A 283 -0.86 -28.98 1.70
N ASP A 284 -1.05 -29.11 3.02
CA ASP A 284 -0.95 -30.38 3.75
C ASP A 284 -2.36 -30.91 4.06
N GLU A 285 -2.69 -32.09 3.55
CA GLU A 285 -4.00 -32.72 3.73
C GLU A 285 -4.23 -33.27 5.15
N GLU A 286 -3.15 -33.52 5.90
CA GLU A 286 -3.22 -34.07 7.26
C GLU A 286 -3.28 -32.98 8.34
N ALA A 287 -2.99 -31.72 7.99
CA ALA A 287 -3.02 -30.61 8.93
C ALA A 287 -4.45 -30.10 9.16
N GLU A 288 -4.72 -29.66 10.40
CA GLU A 288 -5.92 -28.86 10.68
C GLU A 288 -5.65 -27.41 10.25
N TRP A 289 -6.45 -26.88 9.33
CA TRP A 289 -6.28 -25.51 8.84
C TRP A 289 -7.32 -24.56 9.44
N GLU A 290 -6.95 -23.30 9.58
CA GLU A 290 -7.84 -22.22 10.00
C GLU A 290 -7.61 -20.95 9.19
N ILE A 291 -8.71 -20.22 8.98
CA ILE A 291 -8.72 -18.88 8.43
C ILE A 291 -8.82 -17.91 9.60
N ILE A 292 -7.96 -16.91 9.60
CA ILE A 292 -8.01 -15.81 10.56
C ILE A 292 -8.41 -14.55 9.80
N ILE A 293 -9.55 -14.00 10.19
CA ILE A 293 -10.02 -12.69 9.73
C ILE A 293 -9.57 -11.65 10.75
N LEU A 294 -8.88 -10.62 10.29
CA LEU A 294 -8.40 -9.51 11.11
C LEU A 294 -9.25 -8.27 10.83
N ASP A 295 -9.85 -7.69 11.86
CA ASP A 295 -10.47 -6.37 11.79
C ASP A 295 -9.41 -5.30 12.09
N ARG A 296 -8.82 -4.68 11.04
CA ARG A 296 -7.69 -3.75 11.20
C ARG A 296 -8.00 -2.58 12.13
N GLU A 297 -9.24 -2.10 12.15
CA GLU A 297 -9.63 -0.99 13.04
C GLU A 297 -9.33 -1.36 14.49
N LYS A 298 -9.71 -2.58 14.90
CA LYS A 298 -9.49 -3.09 16.26
C LYS A 298 -8.12 -3.72 16.47
N TYR A 299 -7.56 -4.36 15.45
CA TYR A 299 -6.29 -5.07 15.53
C TYR A 299 -5.14 -4.10 15.85
N PHE A 300 -5.19 -2.89 15.29
CA PHE A 300 -4.16 -1.87 15.50
C PHE A 300 -4.51 -0.81 16.56
N GLU A 301 -5.67 -0.91 17.22
CA GLU A 301 -6.14 0.06 18.24
C GLU A 301 -5.14 0.25 19.39
N GLN A 302 -4.21 -0.70 19.61
CA GLN A 302 -3.25 -0.67 20.72
C GLN A 302 -1.78 -0.95 20.34
N GLY A 303 -1.43 -1.09 19.05
CA GLY A 303 -0.15 -1.70 18.64
C GLY A 303 0.56 -1.02 17.47
N SER A 304 1.90 -1.03 17.52
CA SER A 304 2.83 -0.48 16.51
C SER A 304 3.00 -1.39 15.28
N GLY A 305 1.93 -2.07 14.85
CA GLY A 305 1.95 -2.95 13.70
C GLY A 305 2.05 -2.14 12.42
N LEU A 306 3.00 -2.48 11.55
CA LEU A 306 3.11 -1.89 10.23
C LEU A 306 2.46 -2.81 9.20
N THR A 307 1.62 -2.25 8.34
CA THR A 307 1.04 -2.98 7.20
C THR A 307 1.56 -2.41 5.88
N PHE A 308 1.98 -3.28 4.95
CA PHE A 308 2.45 -2.85 3.63
C PHE A 308 2.32 -3.94 2.56
N ILE A 309 2.25 -3.53 1.29
CA ILE A 309 2.35 -4.44 0.14
C ILE A 309 3.84 -4.76 -0.09
N PRO A 310 4.27 -6.04 -0.10
CA PRO A 310 5.67 -6.42 -0.12
C PRO A 310 6.26 -6.34 -1.52
N THR A 311 6.34 -5.13 -2.08
CA THR A 311 7.16 -4.86 -3.26
C THR A 311 8.64 -4.83 -2.86
N TYR A 312 9.56 -4.98 -3.83
CA TYR A 312 10.99 -4.80 -3.56
C TYR A 312 11.28 -3.45 -2.90
N GLU A 313 10.66 -2.38 -3.39
CA GLU A 313 10.85 -1.03 -2.86
C GLU A 313 10.36 -0.90 -1.41
N ASN A 314 9.13 -1.33 -1.12
CA ASN A 314 8.56 -1.21 0.22
C ASN A 314 9.32 -2.09 1.23
N THR A 315 9.68 -3.30 0.81
CA THR A 315 10.42 -4.24 1.66
C THR A 315 11.83 -3.74 1.95
N ALA A 316 12.52 -3.19 0.93
CA ALA A 316 13.84 -2.58 1.10
C ALA A 316 13.80 -1.43 2.11
N ALA A 317 12.78 -0.60 1.99
CA ALA A 317 12.64 0.59 2.81
C ALA A 317 12.29 0.25 4.26
N LEU A 318 11.48 -0.78 4.49
CA LEU A 318 11.28 -1.36 5.83
C LEU A 318 12.62 -1.83 6.42
N GLY A 319 13.39 -2.62 5.67
CA GLY A 319 14.67 -3.10 6.18
C GLY A 319 15.66 -1.98 6.47
N GLY A 320 15.68 -0.93 5.66
CA GLY A 320 16.45 0.28 5.91
C GLY A 320 16.09 1.01 7.22
N ASN A 321 14.90 0.75 7.78
CA ASN A 321 14.49 1.26 9.09
C ASN A 321 14.75 0.23 10.21
N GLU A 322 14.48 -1.05 9.97
CA GLU A 322 14.47 -2.08 11.00
C GLU A 322 15.79 -2.84 11.16
N PHE A 323 16.63 -2.88 10.13
CA PHE A 323 17.87 -3.68 10.08
C PHE A 323 19.12 -2.83 9.87
N SER A 324 18.99 -1.49 9.96
CA SER A 324 20.09 -0.56 9.69
C SER A 324 21.21 -0.56 10.75
N ASP A 325 20.97 -1.17 11.91
CA ASP A 325 21.98 -1.38 12.94
C ASP A 325 22.99 -2.48 12.56
N GLU A 326 22.60 -3.44 11.70
CA GLU A 326 23.46 -4.54 11.25
C GLU A 326 24.05 -4.31 9.85
N PHE A 327 23.29 -3.68 8.96
CA PHE A 327 23.68 -3.45 7.57
C PHE A 327 23.43 -2.00 7.15
N SER A 328 24.25 -1.48 6.23
CA SER A 328 24.00 -0.14 5.70
C SER A 328 22.70 -0.14 4.86
N LYS A 329 22.03 1.02 4.81
CA LYS A 329 20.78 1.18 4.03
C LYS A 329 21.00 0.90 2.55
N GLU A 330 22.18 1.23 2.02
CA GLU A 330 22.56 0.99 0.64
C GLU A 330 22.62 -0.51 0.33
N VAL A 331 23.21 -1.31 1.22
CA VAL A 331 23.25 -2.77 1.08
C VAL A 331 21.83 -3.34 1.16
N LEU A 332 21.04 -2.91 2.16
CA LEU A 332 19.66 -3.34 2.37
C LEU A 332 18.75 -3.03 1.17
N GLN A 333 18.97 -1.89 0.51
CA GLN A 333 18.27 -1.52 -0.71
C GLN A 333 18.71 -2.35 -1.92
N MET A 334 20.03 -2.53 -2.08
CA MET A 334 20.59 -3.26 -3.23
C MET A 334 20.15 -4.73 -3.25
N VAL A 335 20.16 -5.39 -2.09
CA VAL A 335 19.87 -6.82 -2.00
C VAL A 335 18.39 -7.15 -2.19
N MET A 336 17.52 -6.16 -2.02
CA MET A 336 16.08 -6.29 -2.23
C MET A 336 15.72 -5.79 -3.63
N SER A 337 16.23 -6.52 -4.64
CA SER A 337 16.02 -6.25 -6.06
C SER A 337 15.73 -7.55 -6.82
N PRO A 338 15.14 -7.49 -8.03
CA PRO A 338 14.96 -8.66 -8.88
C PRO A 338 16.28 -9.37 -9.18
N GLU A 339 17.34 -8.59 -9.46
CA GLU A 339 18.66 -9.10 -9.82
C GLU A 339 19.30 -9.87 -8.67
N TYR A 340 19.25 -9.30 -7.46
CA TYR A 340 19.84 -9.95 -6.31
C TYR A 340 19.00 -11.12 -5.80
N SER A 341 17.67 -11.06 -5.93
CA SER A 341 16.79 -12.18 -5.54
C SER A 341 17.08 -13.44 -6.35
N ARG A 342 17.39 -13.32 -7.65
CA ARG A 342 17.88 -14.45 -8.46
C ARG A 342 19.19 -15.03 -7.91
N LYS A 343 20.19 -14.18 -7.63
CA LYS A 343 21.47 -14.61 -7.04
C LYS A 343 21.28 -15.30 -5.68
N TYR A 344 20.37 -14.77 -4.87
CA TYR A 344 20.04 -15.33 -3.58
C TYR A 344 19.35 -16.69 -3.70
N ALA A 345 18.40 -16.84 -4.63
CA ALA A 345 17.75 -18.10 -4.91
C ALA A 345 18.74 -19.19 -5.33
N ASP A 346 19.69 -18.85 -6.21
CA ASP A 346 20.76 -19.78 -6.62
C ASP A 346 21.63 -20.21 -5.41
N ALA A 347 21.99 -19.27 -4.54
CA ALA A 347 22.77 -19.57 -3.34
C ALA A 347 21.99 -20.44 -2.33
N ILE A 348 20.70 -20.15 -2.13
CA ILE A 348 19.84 -20.96 -1.25
C ILE A 348 19.61 -22.36 -1.81
N SER A 349 19.43 -22.49 -3.13
CA SER A 349 19.32 -23.79 -3.80
C SER A 349 20.58 -24.65 -3.57
N ASP A 350 21.77 -24.08 -3.80
CA ASP A 350 23.05 -24.75 -3.53
C ASP A 350 23.23 -25.10 -2.04
N TYR A 351 22.82 -24.20 -1.14
CA TYR A 351 22.86 -24.44 0.30
C TYR A 351 21.96 -25.61 0.73
N LYS A 352 20.70 -25.63 0.26
CA LYS A 352 19.74 -26.71 0.53
C LYS A 352 20.21 -28.05 -0.04
N ALA A 353 20.78 -28.07 -1.24
CA ALA A 353 21.34 -29.27 -1.87
C ALA A 353 22.48 -29.90 -1.05
N LYS A 354 23.17 -29.10 -0.21
CA LYS A 354 24.22 -29.56 0.71
C LYS A 354 23.69 -29.95 2.10
N GLY A 355 22.37 -30.05 2.26
CA GLY A 355 21.71 -30.38 3.54
C GLY A 355 21.62 -29.21 4.51
N GLY A 356 21.76 -27.98 4.01
CA GLY A 356 21.69 -26.77 4.82
C GLY A 356 20.29 -26.52 5.40
N GLN A 357 20.24 -26.17 6.69
CA GLN A 357 18.99 -25.75 7.36
C GLN A 357 18.84 -24.23 7.27
N LEU A 358 17.79 -23.76 6.59
CA LEU A 358 17.61 -22.34 6.26
C LEU A 358 17.60 -21.42 7.49
N TYR A 359 16.97 -21.87 8.57
CA TYR A 359 16.80 -21.08 9.80
C TYR A 359 17.85 -21.39 10.88
N ASN A 360 18.92 -22.11 10.55
CA ASN A 360 20.04 -22.36 11.46
C ASN A 360 21.11 -21.27 11.27
N PRO A 361 21.27 -20.31 12.19
CA PRO A 361 22.15 -19.16 11.99
C PRO A 361 23.63 -19.55 11.85
N GLN A 362 24.07 -20.59 12.57
CA GLN A 362 25.46 -21.05 12.52
C GLN A 362 25.77 -21.69 11.17
N GLN A 363 24.87 -22.51 10.64
CA GLN A 363 25.07 -23.16 9.34
C GLN A 363 25.06 -22.14 8.20
N ILE A 364 24.13 -21.18 8.20
CA ILE A 364 24.09 -20.09 7.22
C ILE A 364 25.35 -19.24 7.27
N LYS A 365 25.82 -18.87 8.47
CA LYS A 365 27.05 -18.09 8.64
C LYS A 365 28.27 -18.85 8.08
N LYS A 366 28.35 -20.15 8.33
CA LYS A 366 29.41 -21.02 7.80
C LYS A 366 29.33 -21.11 6.27
N TYR A 367 28.14 -21.34 5.72
CA TYR A 367 27.91 -21.39 4.29
C TYR A 367 28.34 -20.08 3.61
N ALA A 368 27.89 -18.94 4.13
CA ALA A 368 28.23 -17.63 3.59
C ALA A 368 29.75 -17.38 3.61
N ALA A 369 30.44 -17.80 4.67
CA ALA A 369 31.90 -17.67 4.79
C ALA A 369 32.67 -18.53 3.78
N THR A 370 32.14 -19.71 3.42
CA THR A 370 32.75 -20.61 2.44
C THR A 370 32.41 -20.21 1.00
N ARG A 371 31.18 -19.79 0.72
CA ARG A 371 30.67 -19.53 -0.64
C ARG A 371 31.11 -18.18 -1.19
N PHE A 372 31.20 -17.15 -0.32
CA PHE A 372 31.50 -15.78 -0.71
C PHE A 372 32.86 -15.35 -0.15
N ILE A 373 33.85 -15.28 -1.04
CA ILE A 373 35.23 -14.91 -0.69
C ILE A 373 35.30 -13.43 -0.34
N GLN A 374 34.65 -12.58 -1.16
CA GLN A 374 34.61 -11.15 -0.93
C GLN A 374 33.68 -10.80 0.23
N VAL A 375 34.13 -9.86 1.07
CA VAL A 375 33.38 -9.43 2.26
C VAL A 375 32.04 -8.80 1.87
N ASP A 376 32.04 -7.99 0.81
CA ASP A 376 30.82 -7.29 0.37
C ASP A 376 29.76 -8.25 -0.15
N GLU A 377 30.14 -9.27 -0.93
CA GLU A 377 29.21 -10.31 -1.38
C GLU A 377 28.62 -11.11 -0.21
N ARG A 378 29.47 -11.41 0.79
CA ARG A 378 29.04 -12.12 2.00
C ARG A 378 28.08 -11.29 2.82
N ASN A 379 28.35 -9.99 2.96
CA ASN A 379 27.47 -9.05 3.68
C ASN A 379 26.15 -8.87 2.94
N ALA A 380 26.18 -8.75 1.62
CA ALA A 380 24.98 -8.70 0.80
C ALA A 380 24.11 -9.97 0.95
N PHE A 381 24.73 -11.15 0.95
CA PHE A 381 23.99 -12.40 1.15
C PHE A 381 23.32 -12.45 2.53
N LYS A 382 24.04 -12.07 3.58
CA LYS A 382 23.51 -12.00 4.95
C LYS A 382 22.40 -10.97 5.10
N ALA A 383 22.54 -9.80 4.49
CA ALA A 383 21.50 -8.77 4.48
C ALA A 383 20.24 -9.30 3.80
N ARG A 384 20.36 -9.95 2.63
CA ARG A 384 19.21 -10.57 1.95
C ARG A 384 18.57 -11.67 2.80
N HIS A 385 19.39 -12.50 3.43
CA HIS A 385 18.94 -13.58 4.27
C HIS A 385 18.23 -13.09 5.54
N THR A 386 18.63 -11.93 6.07
CA THR A 386 17.94 -11.27 7.19
C THR A 386 16.48 -10.98 6.84
N TYR A 387 16.20 -10.49 5.63
CA TYR A 387 14.82 -10.34 5.17
C TYR A 387 14.06 -11.69 5.08
N THR A 388 14.72 -12.79 4.72
CA THR A 388 14.08 -14.11 4.73
C THR A 388 13.74 -14.55 6.14
N VAL A 389 14.69 -14.40 7.08
CA VAL A 389 14.51 -14.82 8.47
C VAL A 389 13.48 -13.96 9.16
N GLU A 390 13.53 -12.64 8.99
CA GLU A 390 12.66 -11.72 9.73
C GLU A 390 11.30 -11.53 9.06
N LEU A 391 11.24 -11.39 7.73
CA LEU A 391 10.01 -11.07 7.01
C LEU A 391 9.40 -12.27 6.26
N GLY A 392 10.13 -13.38 6.11
CA GLY A 392 9.65 -14.52 5.33
C GLY A 392 9.80 -14.37 3.82
N THR A 393 10.59 -13.39 3.35
CA THR A 393 10.88 -13.24 1.91
C THR A 393 11.83 -14.36 1.43
N ASN A 394 11.28 -15.53 1.12
CA ASN A 394 12.02 -16.73 0.72
C ASN A 394 12.70 -16.56 -0.66
N GLU A 395 13.28 -17.64 -1.20
CA GLU A 395 13.93 -17.66 -2.50
C GLU A 395 12.97 -17.47 -3.70
N HIS A 396 11.66 -17.61 -3.48
CA HIS A 396 10.62 -17.45 -4.49
C HIS A 396 9.99 -16.06 -4.47
N PHE A 397 10.32 -15.24 -3.47
CA PHE A 397 9.82 -13.88 -3.33
C PHE A 397 10.09 -13.06 -4.60
N SER A 398 9.02 -12.60 -5.25
CA SER A 398 9.07 -11.87 -6.51
C SER A 398 9.07 -10.36 -6.36
N GLY A 399 8.69 -9.82 -5.20
CA GLY A 399 8.70 -8.38 -4.91
C GLY A 399 7.80 -7.55 -5.82
N ASP A 400 6.80 -8.17 -6.44
CA ASP A 400 5.75 -7.56 -7.25
C ASP A 400 4.46 -7.33 -6.44
N GLY A 401 4.43 -7.75 -5.17
CA GLY A 401 3.28 -7.54 -4.27
C GLY A 401 2.09 -8.46 -4.57
N LEU A 402 2.27 -9.48 -5.41
CA LEU A 402 1.25 -10.45 -5.77
C LEU A 402 1.77 -11.86 -5.50
N THR A 403 0.90 -12.68 -4.92
CA THR A 403 1.14 -14.12 -4.76
C THR A 403 1.23 -14.80 -6.12
N LYS A 404 2.00 -15.89 -6.22
CA LYS A 404 2.01 -16.76 -7.40
C LYS A 404 1.38 -18.09 -7.05
N THR A 405 0.36 -18.46 -7.81
CA THR A 405 -0.33 -19.73 -7.61
C THR A 405 0.58 -20.92 -7.86
N THR A 406 0.38 -21.97 -7.07
CA THR A 406 1.03 -23.27 -7.24
C THR A 406 0.38 -24.10 -8.35
N GLY A 407 -0.91 -23.84 -8.62
CA GLY A 407 -1.79 -24.60 -9.51
C GLY A 407 -2.32 -25.89 -8.88
N GLU A 408 -2.05 -26.15 -7.60
CA GLU A 408 -2.43 -27.39 -6.91
C GLU A 408 -3.94 -27.53 -6.68
N SER A 409 -4.67 -26.41 -6.62
CA SER A 409 -6.13 -26.44 -6.45
C SER A 409 -6.87 -26.84 -7.73
N GLY A 410 -6.25 -26.61 -8.90
CA GLY A 410 -6.88 -26.77 -10.21
C GLY A 410 -7.80 -25.62 -10.62
N TYR A 411 -8.03 -24.62 -9.75
CA TYR A 411 -8.88 -23.47 -10.04
C TYR A 411 -8.17 -22.33 -10.78
N LEU A 412 -6.85 -22.20 -10.59
CA LEU A 412 -6.00 -21.27 -11.32
C LEU A 412 -4.79 -22.00 -11.90
N ALA A 413 -4.31 -21.54 -13.05
CA ALA A 413 -3.12 -22.11 -13.66
C ALA A 413 -1.88 -21.71 -12.84
N LYS A 414 -0.94 -22.64 -12.69
CA LYS A 414 0.34 -22.39 -12.01
C LYS A 414 1.03 -21.13 -12.54
N GLY A 415 1.49 -20.28 -11.63
CA GLY A 415 2.25 -19.07 -11.94
C GLY A 415 1.41 -17.85 -12.33
N GLN A 416 0.08 -17.97 -12.32
CA GLN A 416 -0.80 -16.78 -12.34
C GLN A 416 -0.80 -16.10 -10.98
N HIS A 417 -1.23 -14.83 -10.93
CA HIS A 417 -1.40 -14.12 -9.66
C HIS A 417 -2.68 -14.59 -8.96
N GLY A 418 -2.56 -14.94 -7.68
CA GLY A 418 -3.68 -15.37 -6.84
C GLY A 418 -4.42 -14.19 -6.22
N ALA A 419 -3.72 -13.46 -5.35
CA ALA A 419 -4.17 -12.25 -4.67
C ALA A 419 -3.01 -11.25 -4.44
N LEU A 420 -3.39 -10.02 -4.05
CA LEU A 420 -2.49 -9.01 -3.48
C LEU A 420 -1.92 -9.50 -2.14
N GLU A 421 -0.61 -9.41 -2.00
CA GLU A 421 0.07 -9.70 -0.75
C GLU A 421 0.08 -8.46 0.14
N ILE A 422 -0.17 -8.68 1.42
CA ILE A 422 -0.10 -7.67 2.47
C ILE A 422 0.66 -8.29 3.64
N ILE A 423 1.76 -7.66 4.03
CA ILE A 423 2.49 -8.04 5.23
C ILE A 423 2.02 -7.18 6.40
N ILE A 424 1.72 -7.83 7.52
CA ILE A 424 1.67 -7.20 8.84
C ILE A 424 2.96 -7.54 9.57
N PHE A 425 3.69 -6.51 10.00
CA PHE A 425 4.94 -6.63 10.73
C PHE A 425 4.78 -6.03 12.13
N GLU A 426 5.01 -6.84 13.17
CA GLU A 426 4.76 -6.43 14.55
C GLU A 426 5.98 -6.68 15.42
N LYS A 427 6.30 -5.72 16.28
CA LYS A 427 7.43 -5.82 17.24
C LYS A 427 7.01 -6.46 18.55
N SER A 428 5.73 -6.41 18.88
CA SER A 428 5.17 -6.90 20.15
C SER A 428 3.71 -7.32 19.90
N PRO A 429 3.50 -8.48 19.25
CA PRO A 429 2.17 -8.96 18.92
C PRO A 429 1.42 -9.40 20.19
N LYS A 430 0.10 -9.23 20.17
CA LYS A 430 -0.82 -9.91 21.09
C LYS A 430 -0.96 -11.38 20.70
N THR A 431 -1.38 -12.18 21.66
CA THR A 431 -1.82 -13.57 21.41
C THR A 431 -3.17 -13.59 20.70
N MET A 432 -3.49 -14.69 20.02
CA MET A 432 -4.80 -14.86 19.37
C MET A 432 -5.95 -14.83 20.39
N ASP A 433 -5.78 -15.39 21.59
CA ASP A 433 -6.79 -15.37 22.65
C ASP A 433 -7.11 -13.93 23.09
N GLU A 434 -6.09 -13.07 23.25
CA GLU A 434 -6.27 -11.65 23.57
C GLU A 434 -7.01 -10.92 22.44
N LEU A 435 -6.63 -11.19 21.19
CA LEU A 435 -7.24 -10.56 20.01
C LEU A 435 -8.70 -11.01 19.79
N GLU A 436 -9.03 -12.27 20.07
CA GLU A 436 -10.40 -12.78 20.03
C GLU A 436 -11.26 -12.16 21.13
N ALA A 437 -10.71 -12.02 22.35
CA ALA A 437 -11.40 -11.37 23.47
C ALA A 437 -11.71 -9.89 23.18
N ASP A 438 -10.80 -9.19 22.49
CA ASP A 438 -11.00 -7.80 22.02
C ASP A 438 -11.95 -7.72 20.80
N GLY A 439 -12.30 -8.87 20.21
CA GLY A 439 -13.06 -8.96 18.97
C GLY A 439 -12.35 -8.35 17.77
N ALA A 440 -11.01 -8.37 17.79
CA ALA A 440 -10.11 -7.89 16.74
C ALA A 440 -9.81 -8.96 15.68
N ILE A 441 -9.95 -10.23 16.02
CA ILE A 441 -9.88 -11.34 15.05
C ILE A 441 -11.09 -12.27 15.15
N LEU A 442 -11.31 -13.02 14.09
CA LEU A 442 -12.21 -14.17 14.04
C LEU A 442 -11.47 -15.37 13.44
N ARG A 443 -11.40 -16.48 14.18
CA ARG A 443 -10.86 -17.75 13.71
C ARG A 443 -11.97 -18.65 13.18
N ILE A 444 -11.80 -19.18 11.97
CA ILE A 444 -12.77 -20.04 11.29
C ILE A 444 -12.06 -21.32 10.86
N PRO A 445 -12.53 -22.51 11.27
CA PRO A 445 -11.97 -23.76 10.76
C PRO A 445 -12.10 -23.85 9.24
N ALA A 446 -10.98 -24.08 8.54
CA ALA A 446 -10.96 -24.29 7.10
C ALA A 446 -11.13 -25.78 6.80
N LYS A 447 -12.03 -26.12 5.87
CA LYS A 447 -12.33 -27.51 5.52
C LYS A 447 -12.44 -27.67 4.01
N PRO A 448 -11.82 -28.71 3.42
CA PRO A 448 -11.98 -29.02 2.01
C PRO A 448 -13.45 -29.11 1.62
N ILE A 449 -13.79 -28.70 0.40
CA ILE A 449 -15.09 -29.03 -0.18
C ILE A 449 -15.06 -30.51 -0.57
N THR A 450 -16.04 -31.27 -0.09
CA THR A 450 -16.20 -32.72 -0.35
C THR A 450 -17.16 -32.99 -1.49
#